data_AF-A0A2N3MY66-F1
#
_entry.id   AF-A0A2N3MY66-F1
#
_cell.length_a   1.000
_cell.length_b   1.000
_cell.length_c   1.000
_cell.angle_alpha   90.00
_cell.angle_beta   90.00
_cell.angle_gamma   90.00
#
_symmetry.space_group_name_H-M   'P 1'
#
loop_
_entity.id
_entity.type
_entity.pdbx_description
1 polymer ?
#
loop_
_entity_poly.entity_id
_entity_poly.type
_entity_poly.pdbx_seq_one_letter_code
_entity_poly.pdbx_strand_id
1 'polypeptide(L)'
;MPRLPPDSRRSGSKRMGCFYHSGTRDWDSLCLIRNKRRQLREALRLPQDMLIAFIRRLRAQCTVAFDIYCVNTTQLQQSLKARQFARIGVSNIVDKAYLGIRRTLRALSRLLQTPDKNPHATLISVFLNTIMETVKEGNRIGQYRERRIPHAVSSYHRPSIDDGPPLIPICCGYGALAPSRWMRRNILQSCTPKFRSRERYEKMEAEAKVKEKKENTIDEPWPNNLKFKLGQKSAEEELRLLLGSTFIGHGALRRMEEVRVDNTLTRSQRSLSRPSM
;
A
#
# COMPACT_ATOMS: atom_id res chain seq x y z
N MET A 1 17.82 -24.96 -82.54
CA MET A 1 18.66 -23.90 -83.14
C MET A 1 17.72 -23.01 -83.93
N PRO A 2 17.63 -21.71 -83.59
CA PRO A 2 18.61 -20.75 -84.09
C PRO A 2 19.29 -19.93 -83.00
N ARG A 3 20.35 -19.26 -83.45
CA ARG A 3 21.45 -18.64 -82.74
C ARG A 3 21.40 -17.11 -82.90
N LEU A 4 21.96 -16.43 -81.89
CA LEU A 4 22.59 -15.09 -81.90
C LEU A 4 21.68 -13.83 -81.86
N PRO A 5 22.17 -12.67 -81.37
CA PRO A 5 23.57 -12.32 -81.06
C PRO A 5 23.85 -11.81 -79.63
N PRO A 6 25.15 -11.72 -79.25
CA PRO A 6 25.60 -11.07 -78.04
C PRO A 6 25.70 -9.56 -78.27
N ASP A 7 25.51 -8.76 -77.22
CA ASP A 7 26.12 -7.44 -77.23
C ASP A 7 26.76 -7.08 -75.89
N SER A 8 27.89 -6.42 -76.08
CA SER A 8 28.89 -6.08 -75.11
C SER A 8 28.80 -4.58 -74.84
N ARG A 9 29.03 -4.18 -73.58
CA ARG A 9 29.84 -3.02 -73.15
C ARG A 9 29.22 -2.21 -72.02
N ARG A 10 30.06 -2.05 -70.99
CA ARG A 10 30.38 -0.82 -70.24
C ARG A 10 29.29 -0.18 -69.39
N SER A 11 29.44 -0.33 -68.08
CA SER A 11 29.92 0.73 -67.17
C SER A 11 29.88 0.15 -65.75
N GLY A 12 30.96 0.15 -64.97
CA GLY A 12 31.66 1.36 -64.57
C GLY A 12 30.92 2.05 -63.42
N SER A 13 30.58 1.36 -62.33
CA SER A 13 30.16 2.00 -61.08
C SER A 13 30.99 1.46 -59.91
N LYS A 14 32.01 2.24 -59.55
CA LYS A 14 32.67 2.18 -58.25
C LYS A 14 31.61 2.44 -57.18
N ARG A 15 31.10 1.40 -56.52
CA ARG A 15 30.47 1.58 -55.20
C ARG A 15 31.58 1.68 -54.17
N MET A 16 31.77 2.91 -53.70
CA MET A 16 32.47 3.25 -52.48
C MET A 16 32.07 2.31 -51.35
N GLY A 17 33.07 1.90 -50.58
CA GLY A 17 32.89 1.10 -49.39
C GLY A 17 31.94 1.76 -48.39
N CYS A 18 30.99 0.99 -47.90
CA CYS A 18 30.58 1.08 -46.52
C CYS A 18 31.29 -0.06 -45.80
N PHE A 19 32.46 0.24 -45.23
CA PHE A 19 32.98 -0.56 -44.12
C PHE A 19 31.93 -0.50 -43.02
N TYR A 20 31.15 -1.57 -42.86
CA TYR A 20 30.48 -1.84 -41.61
C TYR A 20 31.59 -2.05 -40.57
N HIS A 21 31.93 -0.99 -39.83
CA HIS A 21 32.59 -1.16 -38.55
C HIS A 21 31.67 -2.03 -37.70
N SER A 22 32.06 -3.29 -37.58
CA SER A 22 31.50 -4.26 -36.66
C SER A 22 31.68 -3.71 -35.25
N GLY A 23 30.72 -2.91 -34.80
CA GLY A 23 30.52 -2.67 -33.38
C GLY A 23 30.35 -4.04 -32.75
N THR A 24 31.35 -4.45 -31.99
CA THR A 24 31.31 -5.63 -31.13
C THR A 24 30.07 -5.46 -30.27
N ARG A 25 28.99 -6.16 -30.64
CA ARG A 25 27.83 -6.30 -29.78
C ARG A 25 28.38 -6.90 -28.50
N ASP A 26 28.28 -6.15 -27.41
CA ASP A 26 28.71 -6.58 -26.10
C ASP A 26 27.88 -7.81 -25.70
N TRP A 27 28.39 -8.99 -26.07
CA TRP A 27 27.76 -10.28 -25.87
C TRP A 27 27.64 -10.61 -24.39
N ASP A 28 28.52 -10.06 -23.55
CA ASP A 28 28.49 -10.21 -22.10
C ASP A 28 27.31 -9.46 -21.50
N SER A 29 27.06 -8.23 -21.96
CA SER A 29 25.84 -7.49 -21.60
C SER A 29 24.55 -8.21 -22.01
N LEU A 30 24.51 -8.80 -23.21
CA LEU A 30 23.33 -9.57 -23.66
C LEU A 30 23.14 -10.88 -22.88
N CYS A 31 24.22 -11.54 -22.50
CA CYS A 31 24.20 -12.75 -21.68
C CYS A 31 23.73 -12.44 -20.25
N LEU A 32 24.21 -11.34 -19.66
CA LEU A 32 23.79 -10.85 -18.36
C LEU A 32 22.30 -10.49 -18.32
N ILE A 33 21.78 -9.83 -19.37
CA ILE A 33 20.34 -9.52 -19.49
C ILE A 33 19.51 -10.80 -19.60
N ARG A 34 19.95 -11.78 -20.39
CA ARG A 34 19.25 -13.07 -20.52
C ARG A 34 19.20 -13.84 -19.20
N ASN A 35 20.32 -13.88 -18.48
CA ASN A 35 20.40 -14.52 -17.16
C ASN A 35 19.52 -13.81 -16.12
N LYS A 36 19.55 -12.47 -16.05
CA LYS A 36 18.64 -11.70 -15.18
C LYS A 36 17.17 -11.96 -15.51
N ARG A 37 16.78 -12.01 -16.79
CA ARG A 37 15.41 -12.35 -17.22
C ARG A 37 15.01 -13.79 -16.87
N ARG A 38 15.94 -14.74 -16.88
CA ARG A 38 15.69 -16.11 -16.44
C ARG A 38 15.49 -16.18 -14.93
N GLN A 39 16.37 -15.57 -14.15
CA GLN A 39 16.26 -15.48 -12.70
C GLN A 39 14.96 -14.80 -12.26
N LEU A 40 14.55 -13.70 -12.91
CA LEU A 40 13.27 -13.04 -12.65
C LEU A 40 12.07 -13.95 -12.94
N ARG A 41 12.10 -14.73 -14.04
CA ARG A 41 11.04 -15.68 -14.36
C ARG A 41 10.96 -16.83 -13.35
N GLU A 42 12.11 -17.34 -12.90
CA GLU A 42 12.18 -18.37 -11.87
C GLU A 42 11.72 -17.83 -10.51
N ALA A 43 12.09 -16.61 -10.15
CA ALA A 43 11.63 -15.94 -8.92
C ALA A 43 10.11 -15.66 -8.92
N LEU A 44 9.52 -15.37 -10.08
CA LEU A 44 8.08 -15.13 -10.23
C LEU A 44 7.24 -16.41 -10.35
N ARG A 45 7.86 -17.56 -10.65
CA ARG A 45 7.15 -18.86 -10.75
C ARG A 45 6.54 -19.28 -9.42
N LEU A 46 7.31 -19.22 -8.33
CA LEU A 46 6.83 -19.67 -7.01
C LEU A 46 5.57 -18.92 -6.54
N PRO A 47 5.49 -17.57 -6.59
CA PRO A 47 4.25 -16.85 -6.30
C PRO A 47 3.09 -17.21 -7.23
N GLN A 48 3.37 -17.41 -8.52
CA GLN A 48 2.35 -17.73 -9.51
C GLN A 48 1.77 -19.13 -9.28
N ASP A 49 2.61 -20.13 -9.02
CA ASP A 49 2.21 -21.50 -8.74
C ASP A 49 1.41 -21.59 -7.44
N MET A 50 1.82 -20.83 -6.40
CA MET A 50 1.05 -20.72 -5.16
C MET A 50 -0.32 -20.09 -5.38
N LEU A 51 -0.42 -19.03 -6.16
CA LEU A 51 -1.69 -18.38 -6.47
C LEU A 51 -2.62 -19.32 -7.25
N ILE A 52 -2.08 -20.04 -8.24
CA ILE A 52 -2.83 -21.04 -9.01
C ILE A 52 -3.32 -22.16 -8.10
N ALA A 53 -2.46 -22.69 -7.23
CA ALA A 53 -2.83 -23.73 -6.27
C ALA A 53 -3.92 -23.24 -5.31
N PHE A 54 -3.83 -21.99 -4.84
CA PHE A 54 -4.85 -21.38 -4.00
C PHE A 54 -6.20 -21.24 -4.73
N ILE A 55 -6.20 -20.72 -5.95
CA ILE A 55 -7.42 -20.60 -6.77
C ILE A 55 -8.04 -21.98 -7.03
N ARG A 56 -7.22 -23.00 -7.32
CA ARG A 56 -7.71 -24.37 -7.51
C ARG A 56 -8.36 -24.92 -6.24
N ARG A 57 -7.75 -24.72 -5.07
CA ARG A 57 -8.34 -25.11 -3.79
C ARG A 57 -9.66 -24.38 -3.53
N LEU A 58 -9.69 -23.06 -3.74
CA LEU A 58 -10.92 -22.28 -3.59
C LEU A 58 -12.05 -22.82 -4.49
N ARG A 59 -11.77 -23.10 -5.76
CA ARG A 59 -12.76 -23.66 -6.69
C ARG A 59 -13.24 -25.05 -6.31
N ALA A 60 -12.34 -25.89 -5.79
CA ALA A 60 -12.66 -27.27 -5.46
C ALA A 60 -13.37 -27.43 -4.11
N GLN A 61 -13.07 -26.57 -3.13
CA GLN A 61 -13.45 -26.77 -1.72
C GLN A 61 -14.39 -25.70 -1.18
N CYS A 62 -14.58 -24.59 -1.89
CA CYS A 62 -15.37 -23.47 -1.40
C CYS A 62 -16.42 -23.04 -2.42
N THR A 63 -17.68 -23.06 -2.01
CA THR A 63 -18.72 -22.32 -2.72
C THR A 63 -18.58 -20.85 -2.37
N VAL A 64 -18.22 -20.03 -3.36
CA VAL A 64 -18.13 -18.58 -3.20
C VAL A 64 -19.37 -17.96 -3.82
N ALA A 65 -20.17 -17.29 -3.00
CA ALA A 65 -21.30 -16.48 -3.43
C ALA A 65 -20.99 -15.00 -3.19
N PHE A 66 -21.44 -14.14 -4.10
CA PHE A 66 -21.26 -12.71 -4.00
C PHE A 66 -22.62 -12.03 -3.93
N ASP A 67 -22.86 -11.32 -2.83
CA ASP A 67 -24.00 -10.41 -2.69
C ASP A 67 -23.46 -8.98 -2.79
N ILE A 68 -23.86 -8.25 -3.83
CA ILE A 68 -23.44 -6.88 -4.08
C ILE A 68 -24.56 -5.92 -3.67
N TYR A 69 -24.24 -4.97 -2.80
CA TYR A 69 -25.18 -3.97 -2.32
C TYR A 69 -24.70 -2.57 -2.72
N CYS A 70 -25.58 -1.79 -3.35
CA CYS A 70 -25.34 -0.38 -3.67
C CYS A 70 -26.12 0.51 -2.69
N VAL A 71 -25.67 0.54 -1.44
CA VAL A 71 -26.34 1.28 -0.35
C VAL A 71 -25.32 2.03 0.49
N ASN A 72 -25.78 3.04 1.23
CA ASN A 72 -24.93 3.71 2.21
C ASN A 72 -24.54 2.72 3.32
N THR A 73 -23.32 2.81 3.83
CA THR A 73 -22.83 1.97 4.94
C THR A 73 -23.72 2.07 6.18
N THR A 74 -24.36 3.21 6.42
CA THR A 74 -25.30 3.37 7.55
C THR A 74 -26.61 2.60 7.37
N GLN A 75 -26.99 2.27 6.13
CA GLN A 75 -28.18 1.50 5.78
C GLN A 75 -27.88 0.01 5.59
N LEU A 76 -26.61 -0.34 5.37
CA LEU A 76 -26.16 -1.70 5.08
C LEU A 76 -26.65 -2.74 6.10
N GLN A 77 -26.70 -2.38 7.38
CA GLN A 77 -27.17 -3.28 8.43
C GLN A 77 -28.61 -3.77 8.20
N GLN A 78 -29.48 -2.91 7.65
CA GLN A 78 -30.88 -3.26 7.37
C GLN A 78 -30.98 -4.25 6.20
N SER A 79 -30.11 -4.12 5.20
CA SER A 79 -30.08 -4.99 4.02
C SER A 79 -29.52 -6.39 4.31
N LEU A 80 -28.66 -6.54 5.32
CA LEU A 80 -27.94 -7.78 5.61
C LEU A 80 -28.70 -8.79 6.48
N LYS A 81 -29.98 -8.55 6.82
CA LYS A 81 -30.88 -9.50 7.51
C LYS A 81 -30.25 -10.22 8.72
N ALA A 82 -29.58 -9.47 9.62
CA ALA A 82 -28.91 -9.99 10.82
C ALA A 82 -27.72 -10.97 10.57
N ARG A 83 -27.15 -10.98 9.36
CA ARG A 83 -25.89 -11.70 9.10
C ARG A 83 -24.74 -11.16 9.96
N GLN A 84 -23.88 -12.07 10.40
CA GLN A 84 -22.65 -11.77 11.13
C GLN A 84 -21.43 -12.28 10.35
N PHE A 85 -20.34 -11.52 10.38
CA PHE A 85 -19.16 -11.76 9.57
C PHE A 85 -17.91 -12.01 10.43
N ALA A 86 -17.09 -12.96 10.01
CA ALA A 86 -15.78 -13.20 10.59
C ALA A 86 -14.79 -12.06 10.27
N ARG A 87 -14.96 -11.40 9.13
CA ARG A 87 -14.07 -10.33 8.69
C ARG A 87 -14.85 -9.27 7.94
N ILE A 88 -14.64 -8.02 8.31
CA ILE A 88 -15.18 -6.86 7.59
C ILE A 88 -14.00 -6.02 7.13
N GLY A 89 -13.85 -5.86 5.82
CA GLY A 89 -12.87 -4.94 5.25
C GLY A 89 -13.58 -3.66 4.79
N VAL A 90 -13.07 -2.50 5.21
CA VAL A 90 -13.56 -1.21 4.73
C VAL A 90 -12.41 -0.33 4.26
N SER A 91 -12.72 0.53 3.28
CA SER A 91 -11.77 1.51 2.76
C SER A 91 -11.60 2.69 3.75
N ASN A 92 -11.26 3.87 3.22
CA ASN A 92 -11.06 5.14 3.92
C ASN A 92 -12.33 5.81 4.48
N ILE A 93 -13.43 5.07 4.59
CA ILE A 93 -14.68 5.59 5.17
C ILE A 93 -14.53 6.00 6.65
N VAL A 94 -13.48 5.49 7.32
CA VAL A 94 -13.11 5.85 8.70
C VAL A 94 -12.47 7.23 8.84
N ASP A 95 -11.97 7.84 7.76
CA ASP A 95 -11.44 9.20 7.81
C ASP A 95 -12.58 10.20 8.07
N LYS A 96 -12.26 11.34 8.70
CA LYS A 96 -13.26 12.33 9.12
C LYS A 96 -13.96 12.99 7.95
N ALA A 97 -13.26 13.15 6.82
CA ALA A 97 -13.85 13.66 5.58
C ALA A 97 -14.95 12.77 4.99
N TYR A 98 -15.11 11.54 5.47
CA TYR A 98 -16.18 10.61 5.07
C TYR A 98 -17.15 10.36 6.22
N LEU A 99 -17.25 9.11 6.70
CA LEU A 99 -18.16 8.75 7.78
C LEU A 99 -17.53 8.99 9.15
N GLY A 100 -16.21 8.83 9.26
CA GLY A 100 -15.46 8.92 10.50
C GLY A 100 -15.51 7.62 11.30
N ILE A 101 -14.42 7.33 12.02
CA ILE A 101 -14.21 6.07 12.75
C ILE A 101 -15.36 5.75 13.71
N ARG A 102 -15.90 6.74 14.44
CA ARG A 102 -17.00 6.52 15.40
C ARG A 102 -18.27 5.97 14.76
N ARG A 103 -18.70 6.60 13.66
CA ARG A 103 -19.92 6.22 12.95
C ARG A 103 -19.70 4.90 12.20
N THR A 104 -18.51 4.68 11.65
CA THR A 104 -18.13 3.40 11.03
C THR A 104 -18.17 2.25 12.03
N LEU A 105 -17.55 2.40 13.20
CA LEU A 105 -17.61 1.36 14.24
C LEU A 105 -19.04 1.10 14.70
N ARG A 106 -19.85 2.15 14.93
CA ARG A 106 -21.26 1.98 15.30
C ARG A 106 -22.07 1.21 14.26
N ALA A 107 -21.82 1.47 12.98
CA ALA A 107 -22.55 0.82 11.88
C ALA A 107 -22.11 -0.63 11.66
N LEU A 108 -20.81 -0.92 11.82
CA LEU A 108 -20.23 -2.18 11.36
C LEU A 108 -19.82 -3.14 12.47
N SER A 109 -19.55 -2.68 13.70
CA SER A 109 -19.13 -3.59 14.79
C SER A 109 -20.22 -4.62 15.13
N ARG A 110 -21.49 -4.24 14.97
CA ARG A 110 -22.65 -5.12 15.19
C ARG A 110 -22.78 -6.24 14.17
N LEU A 111 -22.16 -6.06 13.01
CA LEU A 111 -22.11 -7.06 11.95
C LEU A 111 -20.95 -8.05 12.17
N LEU A 112 -20.04 -7.82 13.12
CA LEU A 112 -19.02 -8.81 13.47
C LEU A 112 -19.65 -9.99 14.23
N GLN A 113 -19.12 -11.18 14.01
CA GLN A 113 -19.42 -12.34 14.85
C GLN A 113 -19.04 -12.05 16.31
N THR A 114 -19.84 -12.54 17.24
CA THR A 114 -19.53 -12.45 18.68
C THR A 114 -18.30 -13.29 19.00
N PRO A 115 -17.50 -12.94 20.02
CA PRO A 115 -16.32 -13.73 20.39
C PRO A 115 -16.65 -15.18 20.76
N ASP A 116 -17.85 -15.44 21.27
CA ASP A 116 -18.36 -16.79 21.54
C ASP A 116 -18.52 -17.64 20.26
N LYS A 117 -18.76 -17.00 19.10
CA LYS A 117 -18.85 -17.68 17.81
C LYS A 117 -17.51 -17.69 17.08
N ASN A 118 -16.78 -16.58 17.15
CA ASN A 118 -15.49 -16.42 16.52
C ASN A 118 -14.65 -15.37 17.26
N PRO A 119 -13.67 -15.79 18.09
CA PRO A 119 -12.81 -14.86 18.83
C PRO A 119 -11.86 -14.07 17.91
N HIS A 120 -11.76 -14.45 16.63
CA HIS A 120 -10.94 -13.78 15.64
C HIS A 120 -11.74 -12.82 14.75
N ALA A 121 -13.03 -12.60 15.02
CA ALA A 121 -13.86 -11.68 14.26
C ALA A 121 -13.25 -10.26 14.26
N THR A 122 -12.91 -9.74 13.07
CA THR A 122 -12.10 -8.52 12.95
C THR A 122 -12.64 -7.57 11.89
N LEU A 123 -12.70 -6.28 12.21
CA LEU A 123 -12.88 -5.18 11.26
C LEU A 123 -11.52 -4.59 10.91
N ILE A 124 -11.23 -4.46 9.62
CA ILE A 124 -10.00 -3.89 9.09
C ILE A 124 -10.36 -2.65 8.28
N SER A 125 -9.68 -1.55 8.57
CA SER A 125 -9.84 -0.32 7.81
C SER A 125 -8.50 0.31 7.45
N VAL A 126 -8.54 1.28 6.54
CA VAL A 126 -7.39 2.05 6.09
C VAL A 126 -7.68 3.53 6.32
N PHE A 127 -6.81 4.22 7.03
CA PHE A 127 -6.86 5.68 7.17
C PHE A 127 -5.97 6.34 6.11
N LEU A 128 -6.56 7.06 5.16
CA LEU A 128 -5.83 7.73 4.08
C LEU A 128 -5.60 9.21 4.35
N ASN A 129 -6.60 9.87 4.93
CA ASN A 129 -6.62 11.33 5.11
C ASN A 129 -6.35 11.76 6.55
N THR A 130 -6.47 10.86 7.52
CA THR A 130 -6.33 11.14 8.95
C THR A 130 -5.08 11.93 9.33
N ILE A 131 -3.94 11.66 8.69
CA ILE A 131 -2.70 12.43 8.94
C ILE A 131 -2.91 13.90 8.58
N MET A 132 -3.40 14.14 7.37
CA MET A 132 -3.59 15.50 6.86
C MET A 132 -4.69 16.23 7.64
N GLU A 133 -5.75 15.52 8.03
CA GLU A 133 -6.82 16.04 8.89
C GLU A 133 -6.27 16.43 10.27
N THR A 134 -5.43 15.58 10.88
CA THR A 134 -4.82 15.87 12.19
C THR A 134 -3.85 17.05 12.14
N VAL A 135 -3.08 17.17 11.05
CA VAL A 135 -2.15 18.29 10.84
C VAL A 135 -2.90 19.59 10.57
N LYS A 136 -3.96 19.56 9.75
CA LYS A 136 -4.81 20.73 9.43
C LYS A 136 -5.49 21.30 10.67
N GLU A 137 -6.09 20.44 11.47
CA GLU A 137 -6.86 20.88 12.66
C GLU A 137 -5.97 21.34 13.81
N GLY A 138 -4.69 20.92 13.84
CA GLY A 138 -3.76 21.31 14.89
C GLY A 138 -3.17 22.71 14.78
N ASN A 139 -3.58 23.56 13.81
CA ASN A 139 -3.01 24.89 13.51
C ASN A 139 -1.47 24.93 13.34
N ARG A 140 -0.80 23.78 13.16
CA ARG A 140 0.65 23.67 12.97
C ARG A 140 1.10 23.65 11.52
N ILE A 141 0.17 23.80 10.57
CA ILE A 141 0.51 23.89 9.14
C ILE A 141 1.49 25.04 8.90
N GLY A 142 1.38 26.16 9.62
CA GLY A 142 2.35 27.26 9.52
C GLY A 142 3.78 26.88 9.97
N GLN A 143 3.94 25.96 10.93
CA GLN A 143 5.27 25.55 11.41
C GLN A 143 5.92 24.44 10.56
N TYR A 144 5.11 23.62 9.90
CA TYR A 144 5.61 22.56 9.01
C TYR A 144 5.78 23.01 7.56
N ARG A 145 5.19 24.15 7.15
CA ARG A 145 5.05 24.49 5.73
C ARG A 145 6.33 24.81 4.96
N GLU A 146 7.47 25.14 5.56
CA GLU A 146 8.59 25.61 4.71
C GLU A 146 10.01 25.29 5.16
N ARG A 147 10.34 25.27 6.47
CA ARG A 147 11.76 25.43 6.85
C ARG A 147 12.59 24.15 7.06
N ARG A 148 11.99 22.95 7.15
CA ARG A 148 12.73 21.71 7.49
C ARG A 148 12.64 20.57 6.49
N ILE A 149 11.77 20.68 5.48
CA ILE A 149 11.52 19.60 4.52
C ILE A 149 12.61 19.49 3.46
N PRO A 150 13.08 20.59 2.83
CA PRO A 150 14.11 20.50 1.80
C PRO A 150 15.44 19.97 2.36
N HIS A 151 15.83 20.42 3.56
CA HIS A 151 17.13 20.12 4.16
C HIS A 151 17.35 18.64 4.50
N ALA A 152 16.32 17.95 5.00
CA ALA A 152 16.44 16.54 5.36
C ALA A 152 16.57 15.67 4.11
N VAL A 153 15.80 15.93 3.06
CA VAL A 153 15.87 15.13 1.82
C VAL A 153 17.10 15.45 0.99
N SER A 154 17.51 16.72 0.93
CA SER A 154 18.78 17.11 0.29
C SER A 154 19.99 16.49 0.98
N SER A 155 19.88 16.08 2.25
CA SER A 155 20.96 15.38 2.95
C SER A 155 21.04 13.88 2.64
N TYR A 156 19.95 13.25 2.16
CA TYR A 156 19.97 11.87 1.66
C TYR A 156 20.43 11.78 0.20
N HIS A 157 20.31 12.87 -0.55
CA HIS A 157 20.70 12.92 -1.95
C HIS A 157 21.45 14.22 -2.22
N ARG A 158 22.77 14.16 -2.26
CA ARG A 158 23.56 15.16 -2.99
C ARG A 158 23.32 14.85 -4.46
N PRO A 159 22.67 15.73 -5.25
CA PRO A 159 22.72 15.56 -6.69
C PRO A 159 24.19 15.67 -7.10
N SER A 160 24.75 14.59 -7.65
CA SER A 160 26.00 14.71 -8.39
C SER A 160 25.72 15.64 -9.56
N ILE A 161 26.55 16.66 -9.71
CA ILE A 161 26.39 17.71 -10.74
C ILE A 161 26.49 17.10 -12.16
N ASP A 162 27.05 15.90 -12.28
CA ASP A 162 27.26 15.18 -13.55
C ASP A 162 26.08 14.29 -13.97
N ASP A 163 25.14 14.00 -13.08
CA ASP A 163 23.90 13.32 -13.44
C ASP A 163 22.93 14.39 -13.92
N GLY A 164 22.76 14.51 -15.24
CA GLY A 164 21.92 15.52 -15.90
C GLY A 164 20.55 15.74 -15.25
N PRO A 165 19.84 16.84 -15.62
CA PRO A 165 18.75 17.41 -14.84
C PRO A 165 17.85 16.31 -14.27
N PRO A 166 17.67 16.25 -12.93
CA PRO A 166 16.99 15.14 -12.31
C PRO A 166 15.64 15.02 -12.98
N LEU A 167 15.39 13.88 -13.62
CA LEU A 167 14.07 13.45 -14.04
C LEU A 167 13.26 13.24 -12.76
N ILE A 168 12.89 14.33 -12.10
CA ILE A 168 11.79 14.37 -11.14
C ILE A 168 10.59 14.04 -12.03
N PRO A 169 9.98 12.85 -11.90
CA PRO A 169 8.82 12.55 -12.71
C PRO A 169 7.77 13.59 -12.34
N ILE A 170 7.47 14.45 -13.31
CA ILE A 170 6.30 15.33 -13.32
C ILE A 170 5.10 14.38 -13.45
N CYS A 171 4.78 13.68 -12.36
CA CYS A 171 3.61 12.85 -12.27
C CYS A 171 2.73 13.42 -11.16
N CYS A 172 1.70 14.13 -11.64
CA CYS A 172 0.52 14.63 -10.96
C CYS A 172 0.70 15.95 -10.19
N GLY A 173 -0.08 16.96 -10.59
CA GLY A 173 -0.19 18.32 -10.03
C GLY A 173 -0.68 18.42 -8.58
N TYR A 174 -0.16 17.59 -7.68
CA TYR A 174 -0.16 17.77 -6.24
C TYR A 174 1.28 17.52 -5.77
N GLY A 175 2.12 18.54 -5.90
CA GLY A 175 3.57 18.47 -5.78
C GLY A 175 4.12 17.91 -4.47
N ALA A 176 5.36 17.39 -4.56
CA ALA A 176 6.27 16.97 -3.49
C ALA A 176 5.93 15.65 -2.76
N LEU A 177 5.87 14.52 -3.48
CA LEU A 177 5.58 13.21 -2.89
C LEU A 177 6.81 12.40 -2.42
N ALA A 178 8.04 12.70 -2.82
CA ALA A 178 9.22 11.95 -2.32
C ALA A 178 9.65 12.33 -0.88
N PRO A 179 9.77 13.63 -0.50
CA PRO A 179 9.98 14.04 0.90
C PRO A 179 8.85 13.62 1.84
N SER A 180 7.66 13.45 1.28
CA SER A 180 6.46 13.18 2.05
C SER A 180 6.47 11.83 2.75
N ARG A 181 7.22 10.81 2.28
CA ARG A 181 7.17 9.47 2.89
C ARG A 181 7.89 9.41 4.25
N TRP A 182 9.12 9.94 4.32
CA TRP A 182 9.87 10.06 5.58
C TRP A 182 9.16 10.99 6.58
N MET A 183 8.65 12.12 6.07
CA MET A 183 7.92 13.09 6.88
C MET A 183 6.61 12.51 7.44
N ARG A 184 5.90 11.70 6.65
CA ARG A 184 4.68 11.02 7.10
C ARG A 184 4.94 10.04 8.24
N ARG A 185 6.13 9.42 8.38
CA ARG A 185 6.44 8.59 9.58
C ARG A 185 6.46 9.43 10.85
N ASN A 186 7.27 10.48 10.87
CA ASN A 186 7.43 11.33 12.05
C ASN A 186 6.12 12.08 12.37
N ILE A 187 5.42 12.54 11.33
CA ILE A 187 4.09 13.13 11.50
C ILE A 187 3.13 12.08 12.03
N LEU A 188 3.10 10.85 11.49
CA LEU A 188 2.11 9.86 11.89
C LEU A 188 2.36 9.32 13.30
N GLN A 189 3.62 9.10 13.71
CA GLN A 189 3.95 8.75 15.10
C GLN A 189 3.55 9.87 16.06
N SER A 190 3.73 11.14 15.68
CA SER A 190 3.32 12.27 16.51
C SER A 190 1.82 12.62 16.42
N CYS A 191 1.13 12.22 15.35
CA CYS A 191 -0.28 12.49 15.11
C CYS A 191 -1.18 11.37 15.61
N THR A 192 -0.75 10.12 15.61
CA THR A 192 -1.59 9.00 16.05
C THR A 192 -2.10 9.20 17.49
N PRO A 193 -1.25 9.49 18.50
CA PRO A 193 -1.75 9.68 19.87
C PRO A 193 -2.72 10.85 19.97
N LYS A 194 -2.46 11.94 19.23
CA LYS A 194 -3.34 13.12 19.18
C LYS A 194 -4.69 12.80 18.55
N PHE A 195 -4.68 12.08 17.44
CA PHE A 195 -5.88 11.60 16.76
C PHE A 195 -6.71 10.73 17.71
N ARG A 196 -6.07 9.76 18.38
CA ARG A 196 -6.75 8.88 19.35
C ARG A 196 -7.40 9.64 20.50
N SER A 197 -6.65 10.57 21.08
CA SER A 197 -7.13 11.42 22.17
C SER A 197 -8.32 12.28 21.71
N ARG A 198 -8.20 12.90 20.52
CA ARG A 198 -9.25 13.75 19.94
C ARG A 198 -10.54 13.00 19.64
N GLU A 199 -10.44 11.85 18.98
CA GLU A 199 -11.61 11.03 18.65
C GLU A 199 -12.13 10.25 19.87
N ARG A 200 -11.45 10.32 21.02
CA ARG A 200 -11.79 9.62 22.27
C ARG A 200 -11.91 8.11 22.06
N TYR A 201 -10.86 7.51 21.50
CA TYR A 201 -10.81 6.09 21.12
C TYR A 201 -11.33 5.15 22.21
N GLU A 202 -10.88 5.30 23.44
CA GLU A 202 -11.32 4.47 24.58
C GLU A 202 -12.85 4.50 24.77
N LYS A 203 -13.46 5.68 24.62
CA LYS A 203 -14.92 5.83 24.69
C LYS A 203 -15.61 5.16 23.50
N MET A 204 -15.05 5.27 22.30
CA MET A 204 -15.61 4.65 21.10
C MET A 204 -15.53 3.12 21.15
N GLU A 205 -14.41 2.59 21.62
CA GLU A 205 -14.19 1.16 21.86
C GLU A 205 -15.24 0.60 22.82
N ALA A 206 -15.43 1.27 23.96
CA ALA A 206 -16.46 0.90 24.92
C ALA A 206 -17.89 0.98 24.34
N GLU A 207 -18.22 2.06 23.62
CA GLU A 207 -19.53 2.24 22.98
C GLU A 207 -19.82 1.16 21.92
N ALA A 208 -18.81 0.80 21.12
CA ALA A 208 -18.95 -0.16 20.03
C ALA A 208 -18.71 -1.62 20.48
N LYS A 209 -18.32 -1.84 21.75
CA LYS A 209 -17.93 -3.13 22.32
C LYS A 209 -16.82 -3.80 21.52
N VAL A 210 -15.81 -3.02 21.17
CA VAL A 210 -14.66 -3.47 20.40
C VAL A 210 -13.37 -2.95 20.99
N LYS A 211 -12.26 -3.56 20.61
CA LYS A 211 -10.92 -3.20 21.03
C LYS A 211 -9.97 -3.26 19.86
N GLU A 212 -9.13 -2.25 19.71
CA GLU A 212 -8.02 -2.28 18.78
C GLU A 212 -7.06 -3.41 19.15
N LYS A 213 -6.58 -4.13 18.13
CA LYS A 213 -5.53 -5.13 18.31
C LYS A 213 -4.19 -4.42 18.53
N LYS A 214 -3.48 -4.84 19.58
CA LYS A 214 -2.12 -4.37 19.86
C LYS A 214 -1.13 -4.83 18.78
N GLU A 215 -1.35 -6.03 18.26
CA GLU A 215 -0.54 -6.65 17.22
C GLU A 215 -1.36 -6.77 15.94
N ASN A 216 -0.87 -6.14 14.87
CA ASN A 216 -1.41 -6.36 13.53
C ASN A 216 -1.10 -7.80 13.11
N THR A 217 -2.10 -8.49 12.58
CA THR A 217 -1.94 -9.90 12.17
C THR A 217 -1.79 -10.08 10.67
N ILE A 218 -2.00 -9.00 9.90
CA ILE A 218 -1.94 -9.04 8.44
C ILE A 218 -0.58 -8.54 7.94
N ASP A 219 -0.16 -7.35 8.38
CA ASP A 219 1.09 -6.73 7.96
C ASP A 219 1.85 -6.21 9.18
N GLU A 220 3.18 -6.19 9.09
CA GLU A 220 4.01 -5.44 10.03
C GLU A 220 3.50 -4.00 10.12
N PRO A 221 3.49 -3.38 11.31
CA PRO A 221 3.20 -1.96 11.41
C PRO A 221 4.19 -1.18 10.53
N TRP A 222 3.68 -0.56 9.46
CA TRP A 222 4.45 0.26 8.53
C TRP A 222 5.48 -0.55 7.71
N PRO A 223 5.04 -1.44 6.80
CA PRO A 223 5.98 -2.29 6.04
C PRO A 223 6.92 -1.49 5.12
N ASN A 224 6.55 -0.24 4.80
CA ASN A 224 7.36 0.67 3.97
C ASN A 224 8.25 1.61 4.80
N ASN A 225 8.54 1.23 6.03
CA ASN A 225 9.35 2.03 6.92
C ASN A 225 10.83 1.82 6.59
N LEU A 226 11.58 2.92 6.43
CA LEU A 226 13.04 2.85 6.36
C LEU A 226 13.55 2.20 7.65
N LYS A 227 14.21 1.06 7.49
CA LYS A 227 14.89 0.31 8.54
C LYS A 227 16.19 1.01 8.91
N PHE A 228 16.82 1.70 7.94
CA PHE A 228 18.08 2.41 8.16
C PHE A 228 17.88 3.92 8.44
N LYS A 229 18.70 4.45 9.36
CA LYS A 229 18.78 5.88 9.70
C LYS A 229 19.62 6.65 8.67
N LEU A 230 19.43 7.97 8.60
CA LEU A 230 20.30 8.85 7.81
C LEU A 230 21.78 8.61 8.15
N GLY A 231 22.63 8.48 7.14
CA GLY A 231 24.07 8.27 7.29
C GLY A 231 24.50 6.80 7.47
N GLN A 232 23.56 5.87 7.62
CA GLN A 232 23.91 4.44 7.62
C GLN A 232 24.18 3.95 6.19
N LYS A 233 25.23 3.15 6.03
CA LYS A 233 25.50 2.39 4.81
C LYS A 233 24.25 1.53 4.53
N SER A 234 23.66 1.64 3.33
CA SER A 234 22.36 1.06 2.90
C SER A 234 21.10 1.91 3.10
N ALA A 235 21.12 3.05 3.79
CA ALA A 235 19.93 3.90 3.91
C ALA A 235 19.47 4.49 2.57
N GLU A 236 20.43 4.86 1.72
CA GLU A 236 20.16 5.41 0.39
C GLU A 236 19.62 4.34 -0.59
N GLU A 237 20.16 3.12 -0.52
CA GLU A 237 19.71 1.99 -1.33
C GLU A 237 18.30 1.55 -0.93
N GLU A 238 18.01 1.45 0.37
CA GLU A 238 16.66 1.19 0.87
C GLU A 238 15.67 2.27 0.42
N LEU A 239 16.07 3.54 0.50
CA LEU A 239 15.26 4.65 0.00
C LEU A 239 15.00 4.53 -1.50
N ARG A 240 16.02 4.20 -2.31
CA ARG A 240 15.86 3.97 -3.75
C ARG A 240 14.94 2.79 -4.04
N LEU A 241 15.07 1.67 -3.31
CA LEU A 241 14.18 0.51 -3.44
C LEU A 241 12.73 0.87 -3.11
N LEU A 242 12.49 1.63 -2.04
CA LEU A 242 11.15 2.11 -1.71
C LEU A 242 10.61 3.11 -2.73
N LEU A 243 11.43 3.99 -3.28
CA LEU A 243 11.03 4.93 -4.34
C LEU A 243 10.73 4.21 -5.66
N GLY A 244 11.51 3.19 -6.00
CA GLY A 244 11.34 2.36 -7.20
C GLY A 244 10.26 1.28 -7.08
N SER A 245 9.91 0.89 -5.85
CA SER A 245 8.76 0.00 -5.62
C SER A 245 7.50 0.72 -6.11
N THR A 246 6.80 0.12 -7.06
CA THR A 246 5.59 0.67 -7.69
C THR A 246 4.39 0.66 -6.75
N PHE A 247 4.59 0.88 -5.44
CA PHE A 247 3.58 1.37 -4.51
C PHE A 247 3.22 2.83 -4.87
N ILE A 248 2.80 3.02 -6.13
CA ILE A 248 2.23 4.22 -6.69
C ILE A 248 0.76 4.12 -6.32
N GLY A 249 0.46 4.55 -5.10
CA GLY A 249 -0.89 4.61 -4.59
C GLY A 249 -0.91 4.93 -3.11
N HIS A 250 -2.07 5.39 -2.65
CA HIS A 250 -2.44 5.50 -1.23
C HIS A 250 -2.13 4.23 -0.39
N GLY A 251 -1.82 3.11 -1.04
CA GLY A 251 -1.44 1.85 -0.42
C GLY A 251 -0.10 1.84 0.33
N ALA A 252 0.78 2.81 0.14
CA ALA A 252 2.02 2.92 0.91
C ALA A 252 1.81 3.47 2.35
N LEU A 253 0.61 4.00 2.64
CA LEU A 253 0.27 4.75 3.85
C LEU A 253 -0.83 4.12 4.68
N ARG A 254 -1.02 2.82 4.51
CA ARG A 254 -2.07 2.13 5.24
C ARG A 254 -1.62 1.95 6.68
N ARG A 255 -2.21 2.74 7.59
CA ARG A 255 -2.51 2.18 8.90
C ARG A 255 -3.66 1.22 8.68
N MET A 256 -3.36 -0.08 8.64
CA MET A 256 -4.41 -1.05 8.90
C MET A 256 -4.63 -1.03 10.40
N GLU A 257 -5.76 -0.49 10.83
CA GLU A 257 -6.23 -0.70 12.20
C GLU A 257 -7.17 -1.90 12.16
N GLU A 258 -6.84 -2.87 13.00
CA GLU A 258 -7.64 -4.06 13.18
C GLU A 258 -8.36 -3.95 14.53
N VAL A 259 -9.68 -4.11 14.50
CA VAL A 259 -10.53 -3.96 15.68
C VAL A 259 -11.32 -5.26 15.87
N ARG A 260 -11.36 -5.77 17.11
CA ARG A 260 -12.06 -7.02 17.50
C ARG A 260 -13.15 -6.75 18.51
N VAL A 261 -14.18 -7.58 18.56
CA VAL A 261 -15.24 -7.47 19.58
C VAL A 261 -14.69 -7.81 20.97
N ASP A 262 -14.98 -6.98 21.97
CA ASP A 262 -14.54 -7.16 23.36
C ASP A 262 -15.68 -7.67 24.25
N ASN A 263 -15.50 -8.87 24.83
CA ASN A 263 -16.45 -9.52 25.73
C ASN A 263 -16.19 -9.22 27.22
N THR A 264 -15.12 -8.51 27.57
CA THR A 264 -14.81 -8.21 28.98
C THR A 264 -15.83 -7.25 29.60
N LEU A 265 -16.40 -6.35 28.80
CA LEU A 265 -17.43 -5.39 29.22
C LEU A 265 -18.79 -6.06 29.51
N THR A 266 -19.14 -7.13 28.78
CA THR A 266 -20.40 -7.87 28.99
C THR A 266 -20.37 -8.79 30.20
N ARG A 267 -19.18 -9.26 30.62
CA ARG A 267 -19.04 -10.15 31.78
C ARG A 267 -19.19 -9.40 33.12
N SER A 268 -18.69 -8.17 33.20
CA SER A 268 -18.79 -7.31 34.40
C SER A 268 -20.23 -6.88 34.72
N GLN A 269 -21.10 -6.75 33.70
CA GLN A 269 -22.51 -6.42 33.91
C GLN A 269 -23.36 -7.63 34.33
N ARG A 270 -22.97 -8.87 33.99
CA ARG A 270 -23.70 -10.08 34.42
C ARG A 270 -23.43 -10.49 35.87
N SER A 271 -22.30 -10.08 36.45
CA SER A 271 -21.98 -10.32 37.87
C SER A 271 -22.76 -9.42 38.83
N LEU A 272 -23.36 -8.32 38.35
CA LEU A 272 -24.13 -7.38 39.17
C LEU A 272 -25.64 -7.66 39.17
N SER A 273 -26.11 -8.65 38.40
CA SER A 273 -27.53 -8.94 38.22
C SER A 273 -27.94 -10.33 38.75
N ARG A 274 -27.18 -10.92 39.67
CA ARG A 274 -27.67 -12.07 40.45
C ARG A 274 -28.49 -11.53 41.62
N PRO A 275 -29.82 -11.76 41.66
CA PRO A 275 -30.56 -11.53 42.88
C PRO A 275 -30.07 -12.54 43.91
N SER A 276 -29.66 -12.04 45.07
CA SER A 276 -29.52 -12.84 46.28
C SER A 276 -30.87 -13.48 46.57
N MET A 277 -30.95 -14.81 46.41
CA MET A 277 -31.97 -15.62 47.09
C MET A 277 -31.63 -15.72 48.56
#